data_AF-A3KQ03-F1
#
_entry.id   AF-A3KQ03-F1
#
_cell.length_a   1.000
_cell.length_b   1.000
_cell.length_c   1.000
_cell.angle_alpha   90.00
_cell.angle_beta   90.00
_cell.angle_gamma   90.00
#
_symmetry.space_group_name_H-M   'P 1'
#
loop_
_entity.id
_entity.type
_entity.pdbx_description
1 polymer ?
#
loop_
_entity_poly.entity_id
_entity_poly.type
_entity_poly.pdbx_seq_one_letter_code
_entity_poly.pdbx_strand_id
1 'polypeptide(L)'
;MMKALSSLRSLVWCHWAMVRKKGSLILCGAFLFVAWNALLLLFLWGRPPIGRLGEGGGAEPGAGEEWGAGKSKVGGANGLAGEVIRLAEEVESELETQKKLLKQIQSHRELWEQRKELEKRESEDTKDEKIDVEPKKPRQIPAVHLSHKVVEYAQTVTKKTQTLMVTPPQLVMKEQETDQKNKQMMEDQLGLTTPSPQIIIPILVIACDRVTVKRSLDRLIQYRPSAELYPIIVSQDCGHADTARVIGSYGSQITHISQPDLADIPVRPDHRKFQGYYKIARHYRWALNQVFNVFAYSTVVIVEDDLEVAPDFFEYFRALYPILRSDPTLWCISAWNDNGRDGLVDPGKAELLYRTDFFPGLGWMLLKEVWAELEPKWPKAFWDDWMRHPEQRKNRSCIRPEISRTITFGRKGVSLGQFFDQYLRYIKLNTEFVPFTKHDLSYLVREKYDVSFEKDVYSAPLVKVEELQHGGSLKGSGPFRVQYSSRDSFKVLARNLGVMDDLKSGVPRAGYRGVVSFISRGRRIYLAPPEGWTKYDVSWS
;
A
#
# COMPACT_ATOMS: atom_id res chain seq x y z
N MET A 1 71.21 12.74 33.20
CA MET A 1 69.77 13.00 33.45
C MET A 1 69.33 14.43 33.08
N MET A 2 70.07 15.49 33.42
CA MET A 2 69.67 16.87 33.02
C MET A 2 69.77 17.17 31.50
N LYS A 3 70.62 16.50 30.72
CA LYS A 3 70.73 16.73 29.26
C LYS A 3 69.56 16.14 28.45
N ALA A 4 68.92 15.08 28.93
CA ALA A 4 67.77 14.46 28.25
C ALA A 4 66.47 15.29 28.38
N LEU A 5 66.32 16.04 29.48
CA LEU A 5 65.18 16.93 29.71
C LEU A 5 65.19 18.19 28.82
N SER A 6 66.36 18.61 28.33
CA SER A 6 66.45 19.72 27.37
C SER A 6 65.96 19.34 25.97
N SER A 7 66.16 18.08 25.56
CA SER A 7 65.75 17.57 24.25
C SER A 7 64.22 17.43 24.14
N LEU A 8 63.55 16.99 25.20
CA LEU A 8 62.09 16.93 25.23
C LEU A 8 61.43 18.32 25.23
N ARG A 9 62.03 19.33 25.86
CA ARG A 9 61.50 20.71 25.76
C ARG A 9 61.64 21.27 24.36
N SER A 10 62.74 20.99 23.65
CA SER A 10 62.92 21.38 22.25
C SER A 10 61.91 20.71 21.32
N LEU A 11 61.60 19.42 21.54
CA LEU A 11 60.63 18.68 20.72
C LEU A 11 59.19 19.15 20.97
N VAL A 12 58.82 19.47 22.22
CA VAL A 12 57.51 20.05 22.53
C VAL A 12 57.37 21.47 21.97
N TRP A 13 58.46 22.25 21.92
CA TRP A 13 58.46 23.58 21.30
C TRP A 13 58.41 23.51 19.76
N CYS A 14 59.05 22.52 19.13
CA CYS A 14 58.88 22.26 17.70
C CYS A 14 57.46 21.78 17.36
N HIS A 15 56.84 20.97 18.21
CA HIS A 15 55.44 20.57 18.01
C HIS A 15 54.47 21.75 18.16
N TRP A 16 54.74 22.69 19.08
CA TRP A 16 53.95 23.91 19.20
C TRP A 16 54.22 24.92 18.08
N ALA A 17 55.45 24.98 17.55
CA ALA A 17 55.80 25.85 16.43
C ALA A 17 55.25 25.34 15.08
N MET A 18 55.08 24.02 14.92
CA MET A 18 54.51 23.43 13.69
C MET A 18 52.97 23.49 13.65
N VAL A 19 52.32 23.64 14.81
CA VAL A 19 50.87 23.93 14.94
C VAL A 19 50.51 25.33 14.44
N ARG A 20 51.49 26.17 14.09
CA ARG A 20 51.29 27.56 13.64
C ARG A 20 51.13 27.75 12.12
N LYS A 21 51.02 26.69 11.33
CA LYS A 21 50.44 26.75 9.97
C LYS A 21 49.16 25.93 9.92
N LYS A 22 48.05 26.52 10.39
CA LYS A 22 46.69 25.98 10.26
C LYS A 22 46.37 25.48 8.84
N GLY A 23 47.02 26.04 7.81
CA GLY A 23 46.87 25.59 6.42
C GLY A 23 47.30 24.13 6.17
N SER A 24 48.33 23.60 6.83
CA SER A 24 48.88 22.28 6.48
C SER A 24 48.01 21.11 6.97
N LEU A 25 47.37 21.26 8.13
CA LEU A 25 46.43 20.25 8.66
C LEU A 25 45.09 20.28 7.93
N ILE A 26 44.63 21.47 7.52
CA ILE A 26 43.43 21.61 6.69
C ILE A 26 43.68 21.03 5.29
N LEU A 27 44.85 21.28 4.69
CA LEU A 27 45.24 20.68 3.41
C LEU A 27 45.34 19.14 3.50
N CYS A 28 45.93 18.61 4.57
CA CYS A 28 46.01 17.16 4.79
C CYS A 28 44.62 16.54 4.99
N GLY A 29 43.75 17.18 5.79
CA GLY A 29 42.36 16.74 6.00
C GLY A 29 41.52 16.81 4.72
N ALA A 30 41.67 17.87 3.92
CA ALA A 30 41.00 18.00 2.62
C ALA A 30 41.51 16.95 1.62
N PHE A 31 42.81 16.68 1.59
CA PHE A 31 43.37 15.65 0.71
C PHE A 31 42.90 14.25 1.10
N LEU A 32 42.87 13.91 2.39
CA LEU A 32 42.30 12.65 2.88
C LEU A 32 40.81 12.54 2.59
N PHE A 33 40.04 13.63 2.74
CA PHE A 33 38.62 13.66 2.41
C PHE A 33 38.39 13.44 0.90
N VAL A 34 39.15 14.12 0.04
CA VAL A 34 39.05 13.94 -1.42
C VAL A 34 39.50 12.54 -1.83
N ALA A 35 40.60 12.02 -1.27
CA ALA A 35 41.07 10.66 -1.53
C ALA A 35 40.05 9.61 -1.09
N TRP A 36 39.44 9.77 0.09
CA TRP A 36 38.40 8.88 0.60
C TRP A 36 37.14 8.92 -0.28
N ASN A 37 36.69 10.10 -0.70
CA ASN A 37 35.55 10.24 -1.60
C ASN A 37 35.86 9.72 -3.02
N ALA A 38 37.08 9.88 -3.52
CA ALA A 38 37.51 9.31 -4.80
C ALA A 38 37.57 7.78 -4.74
N LEU A 39 38.04 7.21 -3.62
CA LEU A 39 38.07 5.76 -3.40
C LEU A 39 36.66 5.19 -3.26
N LEU A 40 35.74 5.91 -2.59
CA LEU A 40 34.32 5.60 -2.57
C LEU A 40 33.71 5.68 -3.98
N LEU A 41 34.01 6.72 -4.76
CA LEU A 41 33.52 6.85 -6.15
C LEU A 41 34.05 5.73 -7.04
N LEU A 42 35.33 5.36 -6.93
CA LEU A 42 35.90 4.21 -7.67
C LEU A 42 35.27 2.89 -7.23
N PHE A 43 35.00 2.71 -5.93
CA PHE A 43 34.32 1.52 -5.41
C PHE A 43 32.84 1.46 -5.82
N LEU A 44 32.18 2.62 -5.99
CA LEU A 44 30.80 2.73 -6.46
C LEU A 44 30.67 2.64 -7.98
N TRP A 45 31.66 3.12 -8.76
CA TRP A 45 31.73 2.98 -10.22
C TRP A 45 32.25 1.63 -10.69
N GLY A 46 33.08 0.96 -9.88
CA GLY A 46 33.49 -0.43 -10.11
C GLY A 46 32.41 -1.45 -9.77
N ARG A 47 31.28 -1.01 -9.16
CA ARG A 47 30.11 -1.87 -8.99
C ARG A 47 29.31 -1.90 -10.28
N PRO A 48 28.97 -3.08 -10.83
CA PRO A 48 27.91 -3.17 -11.82
C PRO A 48 26.65 -2.50 -11.23
N PRO A 49 25.80 -1.89 -12.06
CA PRO A 49 24.61 -1.17 -11.61
C PRO A 49 23.89 -2.02 -10.57
N ILE A 50 23.62 -1.40 -9.42
CA ILE A 50 23.10 -2.06 -8.21
C ILE A 50 21.81 -2.82 -8.56
N GLY A 51 22.00 -4.10 -8.87
CA GLY A 51 21.01 -5.13 -9.12
C GLY A 51 21.55 -6.51 -8.71
N ARG A 52 22.66 -6.54 -7.95
CA ARG A 52 23.31 -7.76 -7.45
C ARG A 52 23.63 -7.63 -5.96
N LEU A 53 22.63 -7.88 -5.12
CA LEU A 53 22.74 -8.42 -3.76
C LEU A 53 21.31 -8.59 -3.22
N GLY A 54 20.79 -9.78 -3.47
CA GLY A 54 19.44 -10.21 -3.08
C GLY A 54 19.31 -11.71 -3.30
N GLU A 55 20.35 -12.49 -2.98
CA GLU A 55 20.17 -13.91 -2.63
C GLU A 55 19.45 -13.92 -1.28
N GLY A 56 18.13 -13.86 -1.39
CA GLY A 56 17.23 -13.61 -0.29
C GLY A 56 15.85 -13.39 -0.86
N GLY A 57 15.38 -14.35 -1.66
CA GLY A 57 13.95 -14.53 -1.85
C GLY A 57 13.37 -14.69 -0.45
N GLY A 58 12.76 -13.63 0.06
CA GLY A 58 11.98 -13.67 1.28
C GLY A 58 10.80 -14.59 1.00
N ALA A 59 11.01 -15.89 1.19
CA ALA A 59 9.93 -16.82 1.44
C ALA A 59 9.25 -16.30 2.71
N GLU A 60 8.23 -15.46 2.53
CA GLU A 60 7.32 -15.12 3.60
C GLU A 60 6.64 -16.42 4.05
N PRO A 61 6.60 -16.69 5.37
CA PRO A 61 5.97 -17.88 5.90
C PRO A 61 4.46 -17.70 5.80
N GLY A 62 3.89 -18.00 4.63
CA GLY A 62 2.47 -17.81 4.35
C GLY A 62 1.87 -18.79 3.34
N ALA A 63 2.67 -19.66 2.71
CA ALA A 63 2.19 -20.65 1.78
C ALA A 63 2.45 -22.08 2.31
N GLY A 64 1.39 -22.75 2.76
CA GLY A 64 1.38 -24.18 3.06
C GLY A 64 1.48 -24.53 4.55
N GLU A 65 0.33 -24.82 5.17
CA GLU A 65 0.27 -25.73 6.31
C GLU A 65 0.77 -27.11 5.86
N GLU A 66 2.03 -27.45 6.15
CA GLU A 66 2.50 -28.78 6.58
C GLU A 66 4.05 -28.76 6.68
N TRP A 67 4.63 -28.26 7.78
CA TRP A 67 6.07 -28.40 8.00
C TRP A 67 6.34 -29.01 9.38
N GLY A 68 6.55 -30.33 9.33
CA GLY A 68 6.94 -31.18 10.44
C GLY A 68 8.26 -30.76 11.08
N ALA A 69 8.36 -31.06 12.37
CA ALA A 69 9.50 -30.74 13.23
C ALA A 69 10.80 -31.39 12.74
N GLY A 70 11.74 -30.58 12.26
CA GLY A 70 13.12 -30.96 12.00
C GLY A 70 14.08 -29.88 12.50
N LYS A 71 14.69 -30.10 13.67
CA LYS A 71 15.72 -29.23 14.26
C LYS A 71 16.97 -29.23 13.38
N SER A 72 17.31 -28.11 12.75
CA SER A 72 18.68 -27.85 12.28
C SER A 72 19.08 -26.41 12.60
N LYS A 73 20.01 -26.29 13.55
CA LYS A 73 20.73 -25.07 13.92
C LYS A 73 21.63 -24.66 12.75
N VAL A 74 21.42 -23.49 12.16
CA VAL A 74 22.46 -22.77 11.42
C VAL A 74 22.42 -21.31 11.87
N GLY A 75 23.31 -20.98 12.79
CA GLY A 75 23.61 -19.60 13.18
C GLY A 75 24.76 -19.04 12.32
N GLY A 76 24.87 -17.71 12.31
CA GLY A 76 26.15 -17.04 12.04
C GLY A 76 26.37 -16.48 10.64
N ALA A 77 25.48 -15.60 10.15
CA ALA A 77 25.81 -14.55 9.16
C ALA A 77 24.63 -13.57 8.98
N ASN A 78 23.39 -14.08 8.96
CA ASN A 78 22.20 -13.28 8.64
C ASN A 78 21.72 -12.35 9.78
N GLY A 79 22.21 -12.55 11.01
CA GLY A 79 21.87 -11.68 12.15
C GLY A 79 22.47 -10.28 12.02
N LEU A 80 23.73 -10.19 11.59
CA LEU A 80 24.45 -8.91 11.49
C LEU A 80 23.88 -8.03 10.38
N ALA A 81 23.53 -8.61 9.22
CA ALA A 81 22.91 -7.86 8.12
C ALA A 81 21.56 -7.27 8.54
N GLY A 82 20.72 -8.05 9.24
CA GLY A 82 19.45 -7.57 9.77
C GLY A 82 19.61 -6.47 10.83
N GLU A 83 20.60 -6.59 11.73
CA GLU A 83 20.91 -5.54 12.70
C GLU A 83 21.41 -4.26 12.05
N VAL A 84 22.27 -4.35 11.02
CA VAL A 84 22.77 -3.18 10.29
C VAL A 84 21.65 -2.47 9.53
N ILE A 85 20.74 -3.21 8.88
CA ILE A 85 19.56 -2.63 8.22
C ILE A 85 18.68 -1.91 9.24
N ARG A 86 18.39 -2.56 10.37
CA ARG A 86 17.59 -1.96 11.45
C ARG A 86 18.23 -0.68 11.99
N LEU A 87 19.55 -0.66 12.17
CA LEU A 87 20.28 0.53 12.65
C LEU A 87 20.25 1.66 11.61
N ALA A 88 20.38 1.34 10.33
CA ALA A 88 20.30 2.31 9.25
C ALA A 88 18.90 2.95 9.17
N GLU A 89 17.86 2.14 9.30
CA GLU A 89 16.46 2.60 9.33
C GLU A 89 16.18 3.49 10.55
N GLU A 90 16.71 3.15 11.72
CA GLU A 90 16.58 3.95 12.95
C GLU A 90 17.25 5.32 12.78
N VAL A 91 18.48 5.35 12.23
CA VAL A 91 19.23 6.57 11.93
C VAL A 91 18.50 7.44 10.90
N GLU A 92 17.97 6.86 9.82
CA GLU A 92 17.17 7.61 8.83
C GLU A 92 15.90 8.20 9.45
N SER A 93 15.23 7.44 10.33
CA SER A 93 14.02 7.91 11.00
C SER A 93 14.29 9.08 11.94
N GLU A 94 15.44 9.06 12.62
CA GLU A 94 15.90 10.13 13.49
C GLU A 94 16.29 11.37 12.65
N LEU A 95 16.90 11.16 11.48
CA LEU A 95 17.29 12.23 10.56
C LEU A 95 16.07 12.92 9.94
N GLU A 96 15.02 12.19 9.60
CA GLU A 96 13.71 12.75 9.19
C GLU A 96 13.06 13.56 10.33
N THR A 97 13.13 13.06 11.57
CA THR A 97 12.61 13.76 12.76
C THR A 97 13.37 15.05 13.01
N GLN A 98 14.71 15.02 12.93
CA GLN A 98 15.58 16.19 13.01
C GLN A 98 15.27 17.20 11.89
N LYS A 99 15.04 16.73 10.66
CA LYS A 99 14.65 17.58 9.52
C LYS A 99 13.30 18.27 9.77
N LYS A 100 12.32 17.58 10.36
CA LYS A 100 11.03 18.16 10.75
C LYS A 100 11.17 19.20 11.86
N LEU A 101 11.98 18.91 12.89
CA LEU A 101 12.30 19.87 13.96
C LEU A 101 13.01 21.11 13.42
N LEU A 102 13.99 20.94 12.52
CA LEU A 102 14.68 22.04 11.85
C LEU A 102 13.71 22.93 11.06
N LYS A 103 12.77 22.35 10.32
CA LYS A 103 11.72 23.11 9.62
C LYS A 103 10.81 23.88 10.60
N GLN A 104 10.45 23.29 11.73
CA GLN A 104 9.67 23.98 12.77
C GLN A 104 10.47 25.12 13.43
N ILE A 105 11.77 24.93 13.68
CA ILE A 105 12.63 25.99 14.22
C ILE A 105 12.78 27.14 13.21
N GLN A 106 12.93 26.82 11.91
CA GLN A 106 12.98 27.82 10.86
C GLN A 106 11.68 28.63 10.78
N SER A 107 10.51 27.99 10.78
CA SER A 107 9.23 28.71 10.75
C SER A 107 9.00 29.56 12.01
N HIS A 108 9.38 29.07 13.19
CA HIS A 108 9.31 29.86 14.42
C HIS A 108 10.24 31.07 14.37
N ARG A 109 11.44 30.93 13.78
CA ARG A 109 12.38 32.04 13.62
C ARG A 109 11.85 33.10 12.67
N GLU A 110 11.25 32.71 11.56
CA GLU A 110 10.58 33.64 10.63
C GLU A 110 9.43 34.40 11.30
N LEU A 111 8.59 33.72 12.08
CA LEU A 111 7.51 34.36 12.86
C LEU A 111 8.05 35.32 13.93
N TRP A 112 9.19 35.00 14.54
CA TRP A 112 9.81 35.83 15.56
C TRP A 112 10.42 37.11 14.97
N GLU A 113 11.09 37.02 13.82
CA GLU A 113 11.60 38.19 13.09
C GLU A 113 10.46 39.08 12.58
N GLN A 114 9.35 38.50 12.09
CA GLN A 114 8.16 39.27 11.69
C GLN A 114 7.56 40.06 12.87
N ARG A 115 7.47 39.48 14.07
CA ARG A 115 7.01 40.21 15.27
C ARG A 115 7.94 41.34 15.64
N LYS A 116 9.26 41.11 15.60
CA LYS A 116 10.26 42.11 15.95
C LYS A 116 10.24 43.32 15.00
N GLU A 117 9.96 43.09 13.71
CA GLU A 117 9.79 44.16 12.73
C GLU A 117 8.45 44.89 12.89
N LEU A 118 7.37 44.21 13.32
CA LEU A 118 6.11 44.84 13.70
C LEU A 118 6.26 45.74 14.94
N GLU A 119 6.92 45.26 15.98
CA GLU A 119 7.19 46.03 17.21
C GLU A 119 8.07 47.25 16.94
N LYS A 120 9.02 47.16 15.99
CA LYS A 120 9.81 48.32 15.55
C LYS A 120 8.95 49.37 14.84
N ARG A 121 8.07 48.96 13.92
CA ARG A 121 7.18 49.89 13.20
C ARG A 121 6.21 50.59 14.14
N GLU A 122 5.64 49.87 15.11
CA GLU A 122 4.78 50.46 16.14
C GLU A 122 5.53 51.47 17.03
N SER A 123 6.84 51.27 17.25
CA SER A 123 7.68 52.21 18.02
C SER A 123 8.14 53.44 17.23
N GLU A 124 8.07 53.41 15.89
CA GLU A 124 8.38 54.56 15.03
C GLU A 124 7.13 55.43 14.80
N ASP A 125 5.94 54.83 14.66
CA ASP A 125 4.69 55.58 14.47
C ASP A 125 4.22 56.32 15.75
N THR A 126 4.66 55.90 16.94
CA THR A 126 4.27 56.57 18.20
C THR A 126 5.02 57.89 18.47
N LYS A 127 5.92 58.33 17.60
CA LYS A 127 6.64 59.61 17.79
C LYS A 127 5.92 60.86 17.25
N ASP A 128 4.86 60.71 16.45
CA ASP A 128 4.23 61.86 15.77
C ASP A 128 2.82 62.28 16.26
N GLU A 129 2.25 61.64 17.29
CA GLU A 129 0.99 62.12 17.90
C GLU A 129 1.10 62.25 19.43
N LYS A 130 1.30 63.49 19.89
CA LYS A 130 1.04 63.93 21.27
C LYS A 130 -0.42 64.34 21.41
N ILE A 131 -1.29 63.46 21.89
CA ILE A 131 -2.49 63.86 22.66
C ILE A 131 -2.68 62.85 23.80
N ASP A 132 -2.69 63.39 25.02
CA ASP A 132 -2.91 62.70 26.29
C ASP A 132 -4.22 61.89 26.28
N VAL A 133 -4.10 60.56 26.34
CA VAL A 133 -5.16 59.66 26.81
C VAL A 133 -4.54 58.62 27.74
N GLU A 134 -5.11 58.55 28.94
CA GLU A 134 -4.73 57.73 30.08
C GLU A 134 -4.61 56.22 29.74
N PRO A 135 -3.59 55.50 30.24
CA PRO A 135 -3.28 54.14 29.80
C PRO A 135 -4.20 53.09 30.44
N LYS A 136 -5.07 52.47 29.64
CA LYS A 136 -5.71 51.19 30.00
C LYS A 136 -4.72 50.03 29.82
N LYS A 137 -4.47 49.31 30.92
CA LYS A 137 -3.64 48.09 30.99
C LYS A 137 -3.96 47.07 29.86
N PRO A 138 -2.95 46.36 29.33
CA PRO A 138 -3.17 45.34 28.30
C PRO A 138 -3.96 44.16 28.87
N ARG A 139 -5.01 43.74 28.15
CA ARG A 139 -5.70 42.48 28.40
C ARG A 139 -4.74 41.32 28.11
N GLN A 140 -4.42 40.56 29.15
CA GLN A 140 -3.78 39.25 29.04
C GLN A 140 -4.71 38.31 28.26
N ILE A 141 -4.18 37.69 27.20
CA ILE A 141 -4.81 36.60 26.49
C ILE A 141 -4.83 35.39 27.45
N PRO A 142 -6.01 34.81 27.77
CA PRO A 142 -6.07 33.64 28.61
C PRO A 142 -5.46 32.44 27.89
N ALA A 143 -4.50 31.79 28.54
CA ALA A 143 -4.06 30.45 28.20
C ALA A 143 -5.27 29.50 28.31
N VAL A 144 -5.59 28.78 27.23
CA VAL A 144 -6.59 27.71 27.26
C VAL A 144 -5.97 26.51 27.98
N HIS A 145 -6.16 26.46 29.29
CA HIS A 145 -6.08 25.24 30.08
C HIS A 145 -7.49 24.68 30.19
N LEU A 146 -7.80 23.59 29.48
CA LEU A 146 -8.96 22.77 29.81
C LEU A 146 -8.48 21.58 30.64
N SER A 147 -8.83 21.64 31.91
CA SER A 147 -8.61 20.68 32.98
C SER A 147 -9.33 19.35 32.73
N HIS A 148 -8.64 18.26 33.07
CA HIS A 148 -9.23 16.98 33.44
C HIS A 148 -10.35 17.16 34.47
N LYS A 149 -11.54 16.65 34.18
CA LYS A 149 -12.49 16.21 35.21
C LYS A 149 -12.90 14.76 34.95
N VAL A 150 -12.37 13.92 35.83
CA VAL A 150 -12.80 12.57 36.23
C VAL A 150 -14.21 12.65 36.81
N VAL A 151 -15.04 11.62 36.60
CA VAL A 151 -16.08 10.98 37.46
C VAL A 151 -16.87 10.05 36.50
N GLU A 152 -16.53 8.77 36.36
CA GLU A 152 -16.83 7.65 37.26
C GLU A 152 -18.34 7.43 37.49
N TYR A 153 -18.94 6.51 36.72
CA TYR A 153 -20.12 5.75 37.13
C TYR A 153 -20.03 4.35 36.52
N ALA A 154 -19.57 3.41 37.35
CA ALA A 154 -19.68 1.98 37.16
C ALA A 154 -20.46 1.42 38.36
N GLN A 155 -21.07 0.24 38.16
CA GLN A 155 -21.85 -0.54 39.13
C GLN A 155 -23.29 -0.01 39.28
N THR A 156 -24.34 -0.76 38.97
CA THR A 156 -24.68 -2.09 39.49
C THR A 156 -25.94 -2.54 38.74
N VAL A 157 -26.03 -3.79 38.27
CA VAL A 157 -27.18 -4.71 38.48
C VAL A 157 -26.74 -6.08 37.94
N THR A 158 -26.53 -7.01 38.86
CA THR A 158 -26.22 -8.42 38.63
C THR A 158 -27.49 -9.24 38.86
N LYS A 159 -27.60 -10.36 38.12
CA LYS A 159 -28.48 -11.53 38.32
C LYS A 159 -29.92 -11.44 37.80
N LYS A 160 -30.20 -12.21 36.73
CA LYS A 160 -30.95 -13.47 36.84
C LYS A 160 -30.83 -14.33 35.57
N THR A 161 -30.40 -15.56 35.79
CA THR A 161 -30.30 -16.72 34.90
C THR A 161 -31.68 -17.16 34.39
N GLN A 162 -31.79 -17.55 33.12
CA GLN A 162 -32.53 -18.75 32.72
C GLN A 162 -32.20 -19.18 31.27
N THR A 163 -31.62 -20.37 31.19
CA THR A 163 -31.33 -21.18 30.02
C THR A 163 -32.62 -21.65 29.35
N LEU A 164 -32.72 -21.52 28.02
CA LEU A 164 -33.67 -22.31 27.22
C LEU A 164 -33.01 -22.64 25.88
N MET A 165 -32.67 -23.92 25.75
CA MET A 165 -32.21 -24.56 24.52
C MET A 165 -33.38 -24.70 23.56
N VAL A 166 -33.19 -24.38 22.29
CA VAL A 166 -34.07 -24.81 21.21
C VAL A 166 -33.22 -25.35 20.06
N THR A 167 -33.34 -26.66 19.87
CA THR A 167 -32.79 -27.49 18.81
C THR A 167 -33.52 -27.21 17.48
N PRO A 168 -32.85 -27.19 16.31
CA PRO A 168 -33.53 -27.07 15.03
C PRO A 168 -34.02 -28.45 14.52
N PRO A 169 -35.22 -28.55 13.91
CA PRO A 169 -35.67 -29.80 13.32
C PRO A 169 -35.11 -30.03 11.91
N GLN A 170 -34.69 -31.28 11.67
CA GLN A 170 -34.38 -31.84 10.36
C GLN A 170 -35.66 -32.01 9.52
N LEU A 171 -35.64 -31.58 8.25
CA LEU A 171 -36.59 -32.01 7.21
C LEU A 171 -35.80 -32.17 5.90
N VAL A 172 -35.34 -33.39 5.60
CA VAL A 172 -35.94 -34.34 4.65
C VAL A 172 -35.83 -33.86 3.20
N MET A 173 -34.84 -34.45 2.51
CA MET A 173 -34.67 -34.43 1.07
C MET A 173 -35.85 -35.16 0.40
N LYS A 174 -36.50 -34.50 -0.55
CA LYS A 174 -37.29 -35.16 -1.59
C LYS A 174 -36.81 -34.65 -2.93
N GLU A 175 -36.06 -35.52 -3.61
CA GLU A 175 -35.85 -35.47 -5.05
C GLU A 175 -37.21 -35.68 -5.74
N GLN A 176 -37.57 -34.81 -6.67
CA GLN A 176 -38.08 -35.18 -8.00
C GLN A 176 -38.53 -33.93 -8.80
N GLU A 177 -38.09 -33.92 -10.06
CA GLU A 177 -38.78 -33.37 -11.23
C GLU A 177 -38.87 -31.84 -11.36
N THR A 178 -37.98 -31.26 -12.17
CA THR A 178 -38.43 -30.49 -13.36
C THR A 178 -37.30 -30.29 -14.37
N ASP A 179 -37.06 -31.34 -15.16
CA ASP A 179 -36.57 -31.21 -16.53
C ASP A 179 -37.65 -30.50 -17.36
N GLN A 180 -37.61 -29.16 -17.45
CA GLN A 180 -38.28 -28.41 -18.54
C GLN A 180 -38.00 -26.89 -18.59
N LYS A 181 -37.09 -26.32 -17.79
CA LYS A 181 -36.82 -24.86 -17.78
C LYS A 181 -35.47 -24.40 -18.35
N ASN A 182 -34.64 -25.33 -18.85
CA ASN A 182 -33.29 -25.03 -19.37
C ASN A 182 -33.22 -24.74 -20.89
N LYS A 183 -34.35 -24.38 -21.53
CA LYS A 183 -34.38 -23.99 -22.96
C LYS A 183 -34.98 -22.61 -23.23
N GLN A 184 -35.19 -21.80 -22.19
CA GLN A 184 -35.84 -20.49 -22.29
C GLN A 184 -35.11 -19.40 -21.50
N MET A 185 -33.78 -19.43 -21.53
CA MET A 185 -32.89 -18.40 -20.94
C MET A 185 -31.72 -18.01 -21.86
N MET A 186 -31.87 -18.21 -23.18
CA MET A 186 -30.86 -17.86 -24.19
C MET A 186 -31.29 -16.70 -25.12
N GLU A 187 -32.38 -16.01 -24.77
CA GLU A 187 -32.96 -14.91 -25.56
C GLU A 187 -33.43 -13.72 -24.71
N ASP A 188 -32.98 -13.58 -23.46
CA ASP A 188 -33.22 -12.32 -22.74
C ASP A 188 -32.14 -11.32 -23.15
N GLN A 189 -32.56 -10.47 -24.08
CA GLN A 189 -31.81 -9.40 -24.70
C GLN A 189 -31.05 -8.59 -23.64
N LEU A 190 -29.83 -8.21 -24.01
CA LEU A 190 -29.02 -7.17 -23.39
C LEU A 190 -29.78 -5.82 -23.48
N GLY A 191 -30.85 -5.67 -22.69
CA GLY A 191 -31.63 -4.47 -22.51
C GLY A 191 -30.87 -3.47 -21.65
N LEU A 192 -29.79 -2.92 -22.19
CA LEU A 192 -29.04 -1.78 -21.64
C LEU A 192 -29.84 -0.48 -21.84
N THR A 193 -31.03 -0.37 -21.25
CA THR A 193 -31.80 0.90 -21.20
C THR A 193 -32.58 1.14 -19.90
N THR A 194 -32.56 0.22 -18.93
CA THR A 194 -33.15 0.47 -17.61
C THR A 194 -32.09 1.05 -16.68
N PRO A 195 -32.29 2.22 -16.03
CA PRO A 195 -31.36 2.73 -15.03
C PRO A 195 -31.18 1.64 -13.97
N SER A 196 -29.97 1.11 -13.84
CA SER A 196 -29.65 0.17 -12.78
C SER A 196 -30.12 0.78 -11.45
N PRO A 197 -30.89 0.06 -10.62
CA PRO A 197 -31.31 0.60 -9.31
C PRO A 197 -30.06 1.14 -8.61
N GLN A 198 -30.12 2.37 -8.12
CA GLN A 198 -28.95 3.08 -7.59
C GLN A 198 -28.40 2.32 -6.37
N ILE A 199 -27.48 1.40 -6.61
CA ILE A 199 -26.89 0.58 -5.56
C ILE A 199 -26.03 1.44 -4.64
N ILE A 200 -26.11 1.21 -3.33
CA ILE A 200 -25.23 1.84 -2.36
C ILE A 200 -23.93 1.03 -2.29
N ILE A 201 -22.79 1.69 -2.49
CA ILE A 201 -21.45 1.07 -2.45
C ILE A 201 -20.68 1.72 -1.30
N PRO A 202 -20.73 1.15 -0.08
CA PRO A 202 -20.01 1.70 1.06
C PRO A 202 -18.50 1.65 0.83
N ILE A 203 -17.80 2.67 1.34
CA ILE A 203 -16.34 2.67 1.44
C ILE A 203 -15.96 2.30 2.87
N LEU A 204 -15.32 1.15 3.05
CA LEU A 204 -14.75 0.72 4.32
C LEU A 204 -13.29 1.16 4.41
N VAL A 205 -12.99 2.10 5.28
CA VAL A 205 -11.62 2.53 5.61
C VAL A 205 -11.12 1.74 6.80
N ILE A 206 -10.02 1.01 6.62
CA ILE A 206 -9.31 0.27 7.68
C ILE A 206 -8.25 1.20 8.28
N ALA A 207 -8.43 1.57 9.55
CA ALA A 207 -7.53 2.47 10.28
C ALA A 207 -7.06 1.88 11.62
N CYS A 208 -5.96 2.40 12.17
CA CYS A 208 -5.40 1.95 13.44
C CYS A 208 -4.83 3.14 14.24
N ASP A 209 -3.54 3.43 14.06
CA ASP A 209 -2.75 4.33 14.90
C ASP A 209 -2.08 5.47 14.12
N ARG A 210 -2.45 5.65 12.85
CA ARG A 210 -1.87 6.69 11.99
C ARG A 210 -2.81 7.88 11.83
N VAL A 211 -2.46 9.03 12.42
CA VAL A 211 -3.18 10.30 12.23
C VAL A 211 -3.19 10.77 10.77
N THR A 212 -2.29 10.23 9.94
CA THR A 212 -2.26 10.45 8.49
C THR A 212 -3.47 9.88 7.76
N VAL A 213 -4.34 9.10 8.42
CA VAL A 213 -5.68 8.73 7.91
C VAL A 213 -6.44 9.96 7.41
N LYS A 214 -6.17 11.14 7.98
CA LYS A 214 -6.67 12.43 7.50
C LYS A 214 -6.47 12.62 5.99
N ARG A 215 -5.29 12.27 5.47
CA ARG A 215 -4.96 12.42 4.04
C ARG A 215 -5.84 11.52 3.16
N SER A 216 -6.09 10.29 3.61
CA SER A 216 -6.98 9.35 2.92
C SER A 216 -8.43 9.87 2.93
N LEU A 217 -8.93 10.25 4.11
CA LEU A 217 -10.29 10.73 4.29
C LEU A 217 -10.58 12.05 3.55
N ASP A 218 -9.64 13.00 3.57
CA ASP A 218 -9.76 14.26 2.83
C ASP A 218 -10.03 14.00 1.34
N ARG A 219 -9.32 13.04 0.74
CA ARG A 219 -9.45 12.71 -0.69
C ARG A 219 -10.69 11.90 -1.01
N LEU A 220 -11.03 10.93 -0.15
CA LEU A 220 -12.28 10.19 -0.26
C LEU A 220 -13.49 11.13 -0.21
N ILE A 221 -13.51 12.08 0.73
CA ILE A 221 -14.60 13.06 0.86
C ILE A 221 -14.60 14.03 -0.31
N GLN A 222 -13.43 14.55 -0.73
CA GLN A 222 -13.32 15.49 -1.84
C GLN A 222 -13.88 14.93 -3.15
N TYR A 223 -13.60 13.66 -3.47
CA TYR A 223 -14.01 13.04 -4.73
C TYR A 223 -15.34 12.27 -4.64
N ARG A 224 -15.97 12.19 -3.46
CA ARG A 224 -17.23 11.47 -3.26
C ARG A 224 -18.39 12.20 -3.97
N PRO A 225 -19.05 11.59 -4.97
CA PRO A 225 -20.12 12.26 -5.70
C PRO A 225 -21.45 12.30 -4.95
N SER A 226 -21.69 11.38 -4.01
CA SER A 226 -22.89 11.35 -3.17
C SER A 226 -22.61 10.64 -1.83
N ALA A 227 -22.99 11.27 -0.72
CA ALA A 227 -22.86 10.67 0.62
C ALA A 227 -23.83 9.49 0.81
N GLU A 228 -24.99 9.52 0.16
CA GLU A 228 -26.00 8.46 0.21
C GLU A 228 -25.54 7.22 -0.56
N LEU A 229 -24.98 7.41 -1.76
CA LEU A 229 -24.55 6.30 -2.61
C LEU A 229 -23.22 5.70 -2.18
N TYR A 230 -22.40 6.46 -1.46
CA TYR A 230 -21.06 6.05 -1.01
C TYR A 230 -20.82 6.45 0.46
N PRO A 231 -21.57 5.85 1.40
CA PRO A 231 -21.32 6.07 2.82
C PRO A 231 -19.91 5.60 3.17
N ILE A 232 -19.19 6.41 3.94
CA ILE A 232 -17.81 6.10 4.36
C ILE A 232 -17.88 5.57 5.80
N ILE A 233 -17.45 4.33 6.00
CA ILE A 233 -17.34 3.67 7.30
C ILE A 233 -15.86 3.58 7.64
N VAL A 234 -15.43 4.20 8.73
CA VAL A 234 -14.06 4.09 9.23
C VAL A 234 -14.05 3.09 10.38
N SER A 235 -13.42 1.94 10.16
CA SER A 235 -13.22 0.92 11.16
C SER A 235 -11.83 1.09 11.77
N GLN A 236 -11.77 1.52 13.03
CA GLN A 236 -10.52 1.79 13.74
C GLN A 236 -10.17 0.65 14.72
N ASP A 237 -8.99 0.06 14.57
CA ASP A 237 -8.36 -0.84 15.56
C ASP A 237 -7.41 -0.06 16.49
N CYS A 238 -6.66 -0.77 17.34
CA CYS A 238 -5.51 -0.27 18.11
C CYS A 238 -5.84 0.71 19.26
N GLY A 239 -7.04 1.31 19.28
CA GLY A 239 -7.46 2.22 20.35
C GLY A 239 -6.64 3.51 20.43
N HIS A 240 -6.00 3.92 19.34
CA HIS A 240 -5.12 5.09 19.33
C HIS A 240 -5.93 6.40 19.42
N ALA A 241 -5.84 7.07 20.57
CA ALA A 241 -6.67 8.23 20.90
C ALA A 241 -6.52 9.40 19.92
N ASP A 242 -5.31 9.66 19.41
CA ASP A 242 -5.06 10.78 18.51
C ASP A 242 -5.68 10.53 17.14
N THR A 243 -5.56 9.30 16.62
CA THR A 243 -6.24 8.88 15.39
C THR A 243 -7.76 8.91 15.57
N ALA A 244 -8.28 8.49 16.72
CA ALA A 244 -9.70 8.56 17.01
C ALA A 244 -10.23 10.00 17.01
N ARG A 245 -9.46 10.97 17.55
CA ARG A 245 -9.81 12.41 17.49
C ARG A 245 -9.81 12.94 16.05
N VAL A 246 -8.83 12.54 15.24
CA VAL A 246 -8.78 12.92 13.81
C VAL A 246 -9.99 12.36 13.07
N ILE A 247 -10.30 11.08 13.22
CA ILE A 247 -11.48 10.45 12.58
C ILE A 247 -12.77 11.13 13.05
N GLY A 248 -12.92 11.32 14.35
CA GLY A 248 -14.11 11.96 14.94
C GLY A 248 -14.33 13.41 14.48
N SER A 249 -13.28 14.13 14.08
CA SER A 249 -13.38 15.51 13.60
C SER A 249 -14.15 15.66 12.27
N TYR A 250 -14.32 14.58 11.51
CA TYR A 250 -15.11 14.59 10.26
C TYR A 250 -16.64 14.60 10.50
N GLY A 251 -17.09 14.32 11.72
CA GLY A 251 -18.50 14.38 12.10
C GLY A 251 -19.38 13.45 11.26
N SER A 252 -20.54 13.96 10.82
CA SER A 252 -21.54 13.20 10.05
C SER A 252 -21.12 12.82 8.62
N GLN A 253 -19.94 13.23 8.17
CA GLN A 253 -19.45 12.86 6.84
C GLN A 253 -19.05 11.38 6.75
N ILE A 254 -18.78 10.74 7.90
CA ILE A 254 -18.31 9.36 8.05
C ILE A 254 -19.02 8.68 9.23
N THR A 255 -19.03 7.35 9.23
CA THR A 255 -19.43 6.52 10.38
C THR A 255 -18.19 5.91 11.01
N HIS A 256 -17.89 6.26 12.27
CA HIS A 256 -16.73 5.73 12.98
C HIS A 256 -17.14 4.53 13.86
N ILE A 257 -16.51 3.37 13.63
CA ILE A 257 -16.69 2.16 14.44
C ILE A 257 -15.34 1.69 14.98
N SER A 258 -15.32 1.13 16.19
CA SER A 258 -14.07 0.72 16.86
C SER A 258 -14.05 -0.78 17.07
N GLN A 259 -12.95 -1.43 16.69
CA GLN A 259 -12.73 -2.86 16.87
C GLN A 259 -12.68 -3.17 18.40
N PRO A 260 -13.59 -4.01 18.93
CA PRO A 260 -13.81 -4.12 20.37
C PRO A 260 -12.72 -4.91 21.12
N ASP A 261 -12.05 -5.85 20.46
CA ASP A 261 -11.03 -6.71 21.05
C ASP A 261 -9.63 -6.18 20.77
N LEU A 262 -9.08 -5.41 21.71
CA LEU A 262 -7.73 -4.85 21.62
C LEU A 262 -6.66 -5.75 22.25
N ALA A 263 -7.01 -6.94 22.73
CA ALA A 263 -6.07 -7.83 23.40
C ALA A 263 -4.99 -8.33 22.44
N ASP A 264 -3.83 -8.69 23.00
CA ASP A 264 -2.82 -9.42 22.25
C ASP A 264 -3.30 -10.82 21.89
N ILE A 265 -3.01 -11.23 20.67
CA ILE A 265 -3.35 -12.55 20.16
C ILE A 265 -2.22 -13.51 20.56
N PRO A 266 -2.51 -14.66 21.21
CA PRO A 266 -1.51 -15.68 21.46
C PRO A 266 -0.97 -16.24 20.13
N VAL A 267 0.33 -16.06 19.89
CA VAL A 267 1.01 -16.56 18.69
C VAL A 267 2.11 -17.55 19.05
N ARG A 268 2.46 -18.41 18.08
CA ARG A 268 3.59 -19.33 18.22
C ARG A 268 4.91 -18.54 18.42
N PRO A 269 5.93 -19.12 19.07
CA PRO A 269 7.20 -18.42 19.29
C PRO A 269 7.87 -17.87 18.02
N ASP A 270 7.79 -18.62 16.92
CA ASP A 270 8.28 -18.26 15.59
C ASP A 270 7.48 -17.11 14.93
N HIS A 271 6.28 -16.82 15.43
CA HIS A 271 5.38 -15.80 14.92
C HIS A 271 5.34 -14.52 15.77
N ARG A 272 6.15 -14.41 16.82
CA ARG A 272 6.16 -13.22 17.71
C ARG A 272 6.39 -11.91 16.96
N LYS A 273 7.28 -11.91 15.96
CA LYS A 273 7.56 -10.74 15.12
C LYS A 273 6.39 -10.37 14.18
N PHE A 274 5.42 -11.27 14.00
CA PHE A 274 4.28 -11.10 13.10
C PHE A 274 2.98 -10.78 13.84
N GLN A 275 3.03 -10.41 15.12
CA GLN A 275 1.85 -10.05 15.93
C GLN A 275 0.92 -9.06 15.21
N GLY A 276 1.49 -8.07 14.52
CA GLY A 276 0.71 -7.09 13.74
C GLY A 276 -0.15 -7.73 12.64
N TYR A 277 0.34 -8.76 11.94
CA TYR A 277 -0.41 -9.45 10.90
C TYR A 277 -1.61 -10.23 11.45
N TYR A 278 -1.50 -10.75 12.68
CA TYR A 278 -2.62 -11.37 13.37
C TYR A 278 -3.70 -10.35 13.75
N LYS A 279 -3.29 -9.18 14.25
CA LYS A 279 -4.21 -8.08 14.58
C LYS A 279 -4.92 -7.56 13.34
N ILE A 280 -4.19 -7.37 12.23
CA ILE A 280 -4.77 -6.99 10.93
C ILE A 280 -5.83 -8.00 10.50
N ALA A 281 -5.52 -9.31 10.49
CA ALA A 281 -6.48 -10.33 10.08
C ALA A 281 -7.74 -10.35 10.96
N ARG A 282 -7.60 -10.19 12.28
CA ARG A 282 -8.74 -10.04 13.21
C ARG A 282 -9.58 -8.80 12.86
N HIS A 283 -8.92 -7.66 12.61
CA HIS A 283 -9.59 -6.40 12.31
C HIS A 283 -10.38 -6.45 11.00
N TYR A 284 -9.79 -6.96 9.92
CA TYR A 284 -10.48 -7.14 8.63
C TYR A 284 -11.73 -8.00 8.79
N ARG A 285 -11.63 -9.14 9.50
CA ARG A 285 -12.78 -10.02 9.74
C ARG A 285 -13.91 -9.30 10.46
N TRP A 286 -13.59 -8.60 11.54
CA TRP A 286 -14.59 -7.87 12.31
C TRP A 286 -15.22 -6.74 11.48
N ALA A 287 -14.40 -5.95 10.77
CA ALA A 287 -14.85 -4.81 9.98
C ALA A 287 -15.77 -5.25 8.82
N LEU A 288 -15.42 -6.31 8.09
CA LEU A 288 -16.25 -6.86 7.02
C LEU A 288 -17.57 -7.43 7.56
N ASN A 289 -17.54 -8.07 8.74
CA ASN A 289 -18.77 -8.49 9.42
C ASN A 289 -19.67 -7.32 9.79
N GLN A 290 -19.11 -6.19 10.24
CA GLN A 290 -19.92 -4.99 10.46
C GLN A 290 -20.60 -4.56 9.16
N VAL A 291 -19.86 -4.46 8.06
CA VAL A 291 -20.41 -4.04 6.77
C VAL A 291 -21.51 -4.97 6.24
N PHE A 292 -21.27 -6.28 6.23
CA PHE A 292 -22.18 -7.23 5.58
C PHE A 292 -23.30 -7.76 6.48
N ASN A 293 -23.07 -7.84 7.80
CA ASN A 293 -24.02 -8.43 8.75
C ASN A 293 -24.75 -7.37 9.59
N VAL A 294 -24.08 -6.27 9.97
CA VAL A 294 -24.68 -5.21 10.80
C VAL A 294 -25.29 -4.11 9.93
N PHE A 295 -24.49 -3.51 9.04
CA PHE A 295 -24.99 -2.51 8.08
C PHE A 295 -25.76 -3.13 6.90
N ALA A 296 -25.66 -4.45 6.73
CA ALA A 296 -26.39 -5.23 5.74
C ALA A 296 -26.20 -4.80 4.27
N TYR A 297 -25.05 -4.21 3.92
CA TYR A 297 -24.72 -3.89 2.53
C TYR A 297 -24.47 -5.17 1.70
N SER A 298 -24.67 -5.10 0.39
CA SER A 298 -24.43 -6.23 -0.54
C SER A 298 -23.04 -6.21 -1.18
N THR A 299 -22.32 -5.10 -1.08
CA THR A 299 -20.98 -4.89 -1.63
C THR A 299 -20.22 -3.90 -0.75
N VAL A 300 -18.91 -3.80 -0.93
CA VAL A 300 -18.06 -2.82 -0.24
C VAL A 300 -16.79 -2.57 -1.04
N VAL A 301 -16.28 -1.34 -0.99
CA VAL A 301 -14.91 -1.00 -1.41
C VAL A 301 -14.04 -0.81 -0.17
N ILE A 302 -12.99 -1.60 -0.03
CA ILE A 302 -12.05 -1.56 1.09
C ILE A 302 -10.85 -0.68 0.75
N VAL A 303 -10.52 0.26 1.63
CA VAL A 303 -9.39 1.20 1.50
C VAL A 303 -8.59 1.20 2.82
N GLU A 304 -7.27 1.09 2.77
CA GLU A 304 -6.42 1.24 3.95
C GLU A 304 -6.15 2.73 4.24
N ASP A 305 -5.89 3.08 5.50
CA ASP A 305 -5.72 4.46 5.96
C ASP A 305 -4.49 5.20 5.38
N ASP A 306 -3.61 4.48 4.69
CA ASP A 306 -2.45 5.03 3.99
C ASP A 306 -2.62 5.13 2.46
N LEU A 307 -3.85 4.99 1.95
CA LEU A 307 -4.16 5.14 0.54
C LEU A 307 -4.76 6.52 0.23
N GLU A 308 -4.25 7.15 -0.82
CA GLU A 308 -4.85 8.31 -1.48
C GLU A 308 -5.52 7.84 -2.78
N VAL A 309 -6.76 8.31 -3.02
CA VAL A 309 -7.60 7.89 -4.15
C VAL A 309 -7.55 8.90 -5.30
N ALA A 310 -7.73 8.40 -6.53
CA ALA A 310 -7.79 9.20 -7.75
C ALA A 310 -9.14 9.94 -7.92
N PRO A 311 -9.23 11.00 -8.75
CA PRO A 311 -10.48 11.74 -8.98
C PRO A 311 -11.64 10.91 -9.51
N ASP A 312 -11.36 9.84 -10.28
CA ASP A 312 -12.34 8.92 -10.86
C ASP A 312 -12.53 7.62 -10.04
N PHE A 313 -12.05 7.56 -8.80
CA PHE A 313 -12.12 6.35 -7.97
C PHE A 313 -13.54 5.81 -7.81
N PHE A 314 -14.50 6.68 -7.49
CA PHE A 314 -15.91 6.28 -7.33
C PHE A 314 -16.56 5.91 -8.66
N GLU A 315 -16.23 6.64 -9.73
CA GLU A 315 -16.70 6.40 -11.10
C GLU A 315 -16.25 5.02 -11.61
N TYR A 316 -14.97 4.67 -11.36
CA TYR A 316 -14.37 3.38 -11.65
C TYR A 316 -15.14 2.21 -11.00
N PHE A 317 -15.36 2.27 -9.69
CA PHE A 317 -16.07 1.22 -8.97
C PHE A 317 -17.56 1.13 -9.33
N ARG A 318 -18.21 2.27 -9.57
CA ARG A 318 -19.61 2.31 -10.02
C ARG A 318 -19.79 1.61 -11.36
N ALA A 319 -18.92 1.90 -12.32
CA ALA A 319 -19.00 1.35 -13.67
C ALA A 319 -18.72 -0.16 -13.71
N LEU A 320 -17.83 -0.66 -12.84
CA LEU A 320 -17.43 -2.07 -12.83
C LEU A 320 -18.30 -2.96 -11.93
N TYR A 321 -19.04 -2.39 -10.96
CA TYR A 321 -19.92 -3.16 -10.10
C TYR A 321 -20.90 -4.09 -10.87
N PRO A 322 -21.60 -3.64 -11.94
CA PRO A 322 -22.48 -4.51 -12.71
C PRO A 322 -21.75 -5.73 -13.30
N ILE A 323 -20.51 -5.54 -13.79
CA ILE A 323 -19.69 -6.62 -14.36
C ILE A 323 -19.29 -7.63 -13.29
N LEU A 324 -18.80 -7.14 -12.14
CA LEU A 324 -18.47 -8.00 -10.99
C LEU A 324 -19.69 -8.81 -10.52
N ARG A 325 -20.89 -8.22 -10.56
CA ARG A 325 -22.12 -8.91 -10.15
C ARG A 325 -22.60 -9.96 -11.15
N SER A 326 -22.39 -9.73 -12.45
CA SER A 326 -22.86 -10.60 -13.53
C SER A 326 -21.88 -11.71 -13.91
N ASP A 327 -20.57 -11.50 -13.77
CA ASP A 327 -19.53 -12.45 -14.17
C ASP A 327 -19.00 -13.23 -12.95
N PRO A 328 -19.43 -14.50 -12.71
CA PRO A 328 -19.00 -15.29 -11.55
C PRO A 328 -17.53 -15.71 -11.59
N THR A 329 -16.85 -15.43 -12.70
CA THR A 329 -15.41 -15.71 -12.89
C THR A 329 -14.56 -14.56 -12.34
N LEU A 330 -15.20 -13.45 -11.98
CA LEU A 330 -14.62 -12.38 -11.19
C LEU A 330 -14.96 -12.56 -9.71
N TRP A 331 -14.07 -12.08 -8.84
CA TRP A 331 -14.32 -12.04 -7.40
C TRP A 331 -13.95 -10.72 -6.74
N CYS A 332 -13.25 -9.84 -7.46
CA CYS A 332 -12.97 -8.50 -6.98
C CYS A 332 -12.74 -7.51 -8.13
N ILE A 333 -12.76 -6.23 -7.80
CA ILE A 333 -12.21 -5.15 -8.62
C ILE A 333 -11.15 -4.48 -7.77
N SER A 334 -9.95 -4.25 -8.29
CA SER A 334 -8.89 -3.52 -7.59
C SER A 334 -8.59 -2.22 -8.32
N ALA A 335 -8.27 -1.18 -7.56
CA ALA A 335 -7.78 0.11 -8.04
C ALA A 335 -6.27 0.10 -8.30
N TRP A 336 -5.58 -1.02 -8.06
CA TRP A 336 -4.12 -1.09 -8.07
C TRP A 336 -3.57 -1.85 -9.27
N ASN A 337 -2.53 -1.30 -9.90
CA ASN A 337 -1.65 -1.99 -10.81
C ASN A 337 -0.29 -2.23 -10.12
N ASP A 338 0.05 -3.49 -9.82
CA ASP A 338 1.34 -3.85 -9.20
C ASP A 338 2.56 -3.39 -10.02
N ASN A 339 2.43 -3.30 -11.35
CA ASN A 339 3.46 -2.77 -12.25
C ASN A 339 3.13 -1.34 -12.73
N GLY A 340 2.35 -0.58 -11.95
CA GLY A 340 1.77 0.72 -12.30
C GLY A 340 2.69 1.94 -12.18
N ARG A 341 4.01 1.77 -12.26
CA ARG A 341 4.98 2.88 -12.12
C ARG A 341 5.22 3.60 -13.46
N ASP A 342 5.78 4.80 -13.39
CA ASP A 342 6.20 5.54 -14.59
C ASP A 342 7.13 4.69 -15.47
N GLY A 343 6.91 4.76 -16.78
CA GLY A 343 7.61 3.95 -17.77
C GLY A 343 7.09 2.52 -17.95
N LEU A 344 6.25 2.02 -17.03
CA LEU A 344 5.58 0.71 -17.11
C LEU A 344 4.08 0.77 -17.45
N VAL A 345 3.52 1.97 -17.53
CA VAL A 345 2.14 2.25 -17.91
C VAL A 345 2.07 3.16 -19.13
N ASP A 346 0.99 3.06 -19.89
CA ASP A 346 0.69 4.01 -20.96
C ASP A 346 -0.08 5.22 -20.40
N PRO A 347 0.55 6.42 -20.32
CA PRO A 347 -0.11 7.61 -19.80
C PRO A 347 -1.29 8.09 -20.66
N GLY A 348 -1.38 7.68 -21.92
CA GLY A 348 -2.48 8.03 -22.84
C GLY A 348 -3.63 7.02 -22.84
N LYS A 349 -3.61 6.03 -21.94
CA LYS A 349 -4.60 4.95 -21.83
C LYS A 349 -5.14 4.79 -20.41
N ALA A 350 -5.50 5.91 -19.78
CA ALA A 350 -6.08 5.92 -18.43
C ALA A 350 -7.37 5.08 -18.34
N GLU A 351 -8.12 4.95 -19.43
CA GLU A 351 -9.35 4.18 -19.56
C GLU A 351 -9.14 2.66 -19.69
N LEU A 352 -7.92 2.20 -19.96
CA LEU A 352 -7.64 0.80 -20.24
C LEU A 352 -7.65 -0.03 -18.96
N LEU A 353 -8.48 -1.08 -18.95
CA LEU A 353 -8.62 -2.03 -17.86
C LEU A 353 -8.28 -3.46 -18.30
N TYR A 354 -7.89 -4.29 -17.34
CA TYR A 354 -7.44 -5.67 -17.53
C TYR A 354 -8.09 -6.61 -16.53
N ARG A 355 -8.14 -7.90 -16.88
CA ARG A 355 -8.27 -8.97 -15.90
C ARG A 355 -6.89 -9.33 -15.32
N THR A 356 -6.86 -9.77 -14.06
CA THR A 356 -5.66 -10.26 -13.37
C THR A 356 -6.02 -11.43 -12.45
N ASP A 357 -5.20 -12.48 -12.46
CA ASP A 357 -5.33 -13.61 -11.52
C ASP A 357 -4.61 -13.32 -10.21
N PHE A 358 -3.69 -12.35 -10.18
CA PHE A 358 -3.08 -11.88 -8.95
C PHE A 358 -4.07 -10.98 -8.22
N PHE A 359 -4.41 -11.31 -6.96
CA PHE A 359 -5.23 -10.45 -6.11
C PHE A 359 -4.40 -9.27 -5.59
N PRO A 360 -4.65 -8.03 -6.05
CA PRO A 360 -3.79 -6.90 -5.72
C PRO A 360 -4.12 -6.26 -4.37
N GLY A 361 -5.40 -6.26 -3.97
CA GLY A 361 -5.87 -5.48 -2.82
C GLY A 361 -5.83 -3.98 -3.10
N LEU A 362 -5.30 -3.20 -2.13
CA LEU A 362 -4.92 -1.78 -2.25
C LEU A 362 -6.00 -0.86 -2.87
N GLY A 363 -7.20 -0.89 -2.29
CA GLY A 363 -8.39 -0.25 -2.84
C GLY A 363 -9.17 -1.24 -3.70
N TRP A 364 -10.07 -2.02 -3.11
CA TRP A 364 -10.70 -3.14 -3.81
C TRP A 364 -12.16 -3.37 -3.42
N MET A 365 -12.99 -3.78 -4.38
CA MET A 365 -14.40 -4.10 -4.20
C MET A 365 -14.61 -5.59 -3.95
N LEU A 366 -15.49 -5.92 -3.01
CA LEU A 366 -15.90 -7.26 -2.64
C LEU A 366 -17.42 -7.37 -2.55
N LEU A 367 -17.99 -8.47 -3.08
CA LEU A 367 -19.41 -8.79 -2.92
C LEU A 367 -19.67 -9.59 -1.63
N LYS A 368 -20.87 -9.44 -1.06
CA LYS A 368 -21.31 -10.17 0.14
C LYS A 368 -21.24 -11.68 -0.03
N GLU A 369 -21.53 -12.20 -1.21
CA GLU A 369 -21.48 -13.64 -1.52
C GLU A 369 -20.05 -14.20 -1.41
N VAL A 370 -19.05 -13.42 -1.83
CA VAL A 370 -17.64 -13.81 -1.69
C VAL A 370 -17.24 -13.73 -0.21
N TRP A 371 -17.70 -12.72 0.54
CA TRP A 371 -17.45 -12.68 1.99
C TRP A 371 -18.04 -13.88 2.72
N ALA A 372 -19.27 -14.28 2.39
CA ALA A 372 -19.91 -15.47 2.96
C ALA A 372 -19.13 -16.77 2.67
N GLU A 373 -18.38 -16.82 1.56
CA GLU A 373 -17.46 -17.93 1.26
C GLU A 373 -16.16 -17.87 2.09
N LEU A 374 -15.62 -16.67 2.32
CA LEU A 374 -14.31 -16.48 2.96
C LEU A 374 -14.38 -16.48 4.49
N GLU A 375 -15.42 -15.87 5.08
CA GLU A 375 -15.55 -15.68 6.54
C GLU A 375 -15.38 -16.98 7.35
N PRO A 376 -16.04 -18.11 7.00
CA PRO A 376 -15.99 -19.32 7.84
C PRO A 376 -14.58 -19.93 7.93
N LYS A 377 -13.71 -19.64 6.97
CA LYS A 377 -12.35 -20.15 6.85
C LYS A 377 -11.29 -19.05 6.95
N TRP A 378 -11.66 -17.86 7.45
CA TRP A 378 -10.77 -16.71 7.51
C TRP A 378 -9.49 -17.02 8.30
N PRO A 379 -8.30 -16.64 7.78
CA PRO A 379 -7.03 -17.03 8.37
C PRO A 379 -6.74 -16.23 9.63
N LYS A 380 -5.82 -16.74 10.45
CA LYS A 380 -5.37 -16.05 11.66
C LYS A 380 -4.43 -14.87 11.38
N ALA A 381 -3.74 -14.87 10.24
CA ALA A 381 -2.77 -13.85 9.80
C ALA A 381 -2.60 -13.92 8.27
N PHE A 382 -1.87 -12.96 7.68
CA PHE A 382 -1.50 -12.95 6.25
C PHE A 382 -2.70 -13.11 5.30
N TRP A 383 -3.76 -12.35 5.57
CA TRP A 383 -5.07 -12.52 4.93
C TRP A 383 -5.04 -12.36 3.41
N ASP A 384 -4.21 -11.47 2.90
CA ASP A 384 -4.10 -11.14 1.48
C ASP A 384 -3.33 -12.24 0.72
N ASP A 385 -2.24 -12.75 1.27
CA ASP A 385 -1.53 -13.91 0.74
C ASP A 385 -2.40 -15.18 0.80
N TRP A 386 -3.14 -15.37 1.88
CA TRP A 386 -4.13 -16.46 1.98
C TRP A 386 -5.21 -16.35 0.91
N MET A 387 -5.70 -15.14 0.60
CA MET A 387 -6.61 -14.93 -0.53
C MET A 387 -5.98 -15.29 -1.88
N ARG A 388 -4.68 -15.01 -2.09
CA ARG A 388 -3.97 -15.35 -3.34
C ARG A 388 -3.86 -16.86 -3.59
N HIS A 389 -3.97 -17.68 -2.54
CA HIS A 389 -3.90 -19.13 -2.63
C HIS A 389 -5.06 -19.72 -3.47
N PRO A 390 -4.82 -20.75 -4.31
CA PRO A 390 -5.84 -21.31 -5.21
C PRO A 390 -7.10 -21.85 -4.52
N GLU A 391 -7.02 -22.30 -3.28
CA GLU A 391 -8.18 -22.79 -2.51
C GLU A 391 -9.22 -21.68 -2.20
N GLN A 392 -8.77 -20.43 -2.14
CA GLN A 392 -9.59 -19.25 -1.93
C GLN A 392 -9.95 -18.63 -3.28
N ARG A 393 -8.94 -18.38 -4.12
CA ARG A 393 -9.14 -17.73 -5.42
C ARG A 393 -10.03 -18.53 -6.37
N LYS A 394 -9.95 -19.87 -6.36
CA LYS A 394 -10.78 -20.78 -7.18
C LYS A 394 -10.82 -20.42 -8.67
N ASN A 395 -9.67 -20.11 -9.25
CA ASN A 395 -9.51 -19.67 -10.65
C ASN A 395 -10.34 -18.44 -11.05
N ARG A 396 -10.75 -17.60 -10.08
CA ARG A 396 -11.36 -16.30 -10.33
C ARG A 396 -10.29 -15.22 -10.49
N SER A 397 -10.65 -14.17 -11.21
CA SER A 397 -9.78 -13.03 -11.50
C SER A 397 -10.35 -11.75 -10.90
N CYS A 398 -9.54 -10.70 -10.80
CA CYS A 398 -10.02 -9.35 -10.54
C CYS A 398 -9.88 -8.46 -11.77
N ILE A 399 -10.62 -7.36 -11.80
CA ILE A 399 -10.36 -6.26 -12.74
C ILE A 399 -9.33 -5.31 -12.12
N ARG A 400 -8.35 -4.87 -12.90
CA ARG A 400 -7.33 -3.88 -12.51
C ARG A 400 -7.13 -2.84 -13.63
N PRO A 401 -6.71 -1.60 -13.32
CA PRO A 401 -6.49 -0.58 -14.34
C PRO A 401 -5.08 -0.60 -14.94
N GLU A 402 -4.87 0.11 -16.06
CA GLU A 402 -3.53 0.47 -16.55
C GLU A 402 -2.83 1.43 -15.58
N ILE A 403 -3.52 2.51 -15.20
CA ILE A 403 -3.04 3.51 -14.23
C ILE A 403 -3.83 3.36 -12.93
N SER A 404 -3.13 3.20 -11.81
CA SER A 404 -3.75 2.96 -10.50
C SER A 404 -4.68 4.10 -10.09
N ARG A 405 -5.82 3.74 -9.48
CA ARG A 405 -6.79 4.66 -8.86
C ARG A 405 -6.51 4.88 -7.38
N THR A 406 -5.45 4.27 -6.86
CA THR A 406 -4.91 4.46 -5.51
C THR A 406 -3.39 4.56 -5.55
N ILE A 407 -2.83 5.28 -4.58
CA ILE A 407 -1.40 5.33 -4.26
C ILE A 407 -1.23 5.18 -2.75
N THR A 408 -0.22 4.45 -2.30
CA THR A 408 0.12 4.39 -0.87
C THR A 408 1.11 5.47 -0.49
N PHE A 409 0.91 6.08 0.68
CA PHE A 409 1.87 6.98 1.32
C PHE A 409 2.42 6.40 2.64
N GLY A 410 2.12 5.13 2.94
CA GLY A 410 2.43 4.45 4.19
C GLY A 410 3.85 3.88 4.27
N ARG A 411 4.88 4.74 4.33
CA ARG A 411 6.27 4.28 4.51
C ARG A 411 6.46 3.47 5.80
N LYS A 412 5.81 3.90 6.89
CA LYS A 412 5.81 3.20 8.18
C LYS A 412 4.49 2.43 8.33
N GLY A 413 4.62 1.13 8.58
CA GLY A 413 3.50 0.21 8.77
C GLY A 413 3.99 -1.13 9.35
N VAL A 414 3.10 -2.12 9.42
CA VAL A 414 3.38 -3.43 10.02
C VAL A 414 4.52 -4.19 9.32
N SER A 415 4.72 -3.96 8.01
CA SER A 415 5.74 -4.62 7.19
C SER A 415 7.13 -3.94 7.20
N LEU A 416 7.35 -2.96 8.10
CA LEU A 416 8.61 -2.21 8.21
C LEU A 416 9.09 -1.55 6.89
N GLY A 417 8.20 -1.32 5.93
CA GLY A 417 8.51 -0.62 4.68
C GLY A 417 9.26 -1.45 3.63
N GLN A 418 9.45 -2.76 3.83
CA GLN A 418 10.28 -3.63 2.96
C GLN A 418 9.98 -3.50 1.45
N PHE A 419 8.71 -3.36 1.08
CA PHE A 419 8.29 -3.19 -0.32
C PHE A 419 7.99 -1.74 -0.71
N PHE A 420 7.84 -0.84 0.27
CA PHE A 420 7.43 0.54 0.02
C PHE A 420 8.49 1.30 -0.77
N ASP A 421 9.75 1.27 -0.30
CA ASP A 421 10.83 2.06 -0.89
C ASP A 421 11.33 1.52 -2.23
N GLN A 422 11.15 0.22 -2.49
CA GLN A 422 11.57 -0.43 -3.73
C GLN A 422 10.50 -0.39 -4.83
N TYR A 423 9.22 -0.55 -4.47
CA TYR A 423 8.15 -0.75 -5.44
C TYR A 423 6.97 0.21 -5.23
N LEU A 424 6.32 0.18 -4.06
CA LEU A 424 4.99 0.77 -3.90
C LEU A 424 5.00 2.30 -4.04
N ARG A 425 6.06 2.98 -3.60
CA ARG A 425 6.14 4.45 -3.66
C ARG A 425 6.19 5.02 -5.08
N TYR A 426 6.55 4.19 -6.07
CA TYR A 426 6.71 4.61 -7.47
C TYR A 426 5.46 4.41 -8.32
N ILE A 427 4.40 3.84 -7.74
CA ILE A 427 3.15 3.63 -8.45
C ILE A 427 2.50 4.98 -8.76
N LYS A 428 2.08 5.14 -10.02
CA LYS A 428 1.47 6.35 -10.53
C LYS A 428 0.00 6.39 -10.13
N LEU A 429 -0.39 7.45 -9.43
CA LEU A 429 -1.79 7.77 -9.22
C LEU A 429 -2.38 8.41 -10.49
N ASN A 430 -3.52 7.90 -10.93
CA ASN A 430 -4.29 8.54 -11.99
C ASN A 430 -4.76 9.95 -11.54
N THR A 431 -4.61 10.93 -12.43
CA THR A 431 -5.04 12.32 -12.18
C THR A 431 -6.08 12.81 -13.19
N GLU A 432 -6.34 12.03 -14.24
CA GLU A 432 -7.33 12.34 -15.28
C GLU A 432 -8.66 11.65 -14.97
N PHE A 433 -9.77 12.39 -14.98
CA PHE A 433 -11.08 11.79 -14.74
C PHE A 433 -11.55 10.99 -15.98
N VAL A 434 -11.70 9.68 -15.84
CA VAL A 434 -12.27 8.81 -16.89
C VAL A 434 -13.74 8.50 -16.59
N PRO A 435 -14.70 8.86 -17.46
CA PRO A 435 -16.12 8.61 -17.24
C PRO A 435 -16.50 7.15 -17.57
N PHE A 436 -15.98 6.20 -16.80
CA PHE A 436 -16.15 4.76 -17.04
C PHE A 436 -17.61 4.30 -17.19
N THR A 437 -18.56 4.94 -16.52
CA THR A 437 -20.00 4.60 -16.64
C THR A 437 -20.56 4.89 -18.03
N LYS A 438 -19.85 5.68 -18.85
CA LYS A 438 -20.19 5.98 -20.24
C LYS A 438 -19.48 5.07 -21.25
N HIS A 439 -18.56 4.22 -20.81
CA HIS A 439 -17.78 3.35 -21.69
C HIS A 439 -18.43 1.96 -21.79
N ASP A 440 -18.31 1.30 -22.94
CA ASP A 440 -18.63 -0.12 -23.04
C ASP A 440 -17.49 -0.95 -22.43
N LEU A 441 -17.76 -1.47 -21.24
CA LEU A 441 -16.82 -2.30 -20.48
C LEU A 441 -17.06 -3.81 -20.70
N SER A 442 -17.96 -4.19 -21.62
CA SER A 442 -18.32 -5.59 -21.86
C SER A 442 -17.16 -6.45 -22.35
N TYR A 443 -16.09 -5.83 -22.88
CA TYR A 443 -14.86 -6.53 -23.27
C TYR A 443 -14.14 -7.22 -22.08
N LEU A 444 -14.45 -6.85 -20.84
CA LEU A 444 -13.87 -7.43 -19.62
C LEU A 444 -14.54 -8.73 -19.18
N VAL A 445 -15.71 -9.07 -19.73
CA VAL A 445 -16.39 -10.35 -19.50
C VAL A 445 -15.51 -11.48 -20.03
N ARG A 446 -15.26 -12.51 -19.21
CA ARG A 446 -14.23 -13.54 -19.48
C ARG A 446 -14.30 -14.12 -20.90
N GLU A 447 -15.49 -14.45 -21.38
CA GLU A 447 -15.68 -15.10 -22.69
C GLU A 447 -15.22 -14.20 -23.86
N LYS A 448 -15.35 -12.87 -23.73
CA LYS A 448 -14.82 -11.90 -24.71
C LYS A 448 -13.35 -11.57 -24.45
N TYR A 449 -12.99 -11.43 -23.17
CA TYR A 449 -11.65 -11.07 -22.77
C TYR A 449 -10.64 -12.15 -23.15
N ASP A 450 -10.92 -13.43 -22.89
CA ASP A 450 -10.01 -14.53 -23.20
C ASP A 450 -9.70 -14.60 -24.70
N VAL A 451 -10.71 -14.49 -25.56
CA VAL A 451 -10.55 -14.54 -27.02
C VAL A 451 -9.69 -13.38 -27.54
N SER A 452 -9.96 -12.16 -27.09
CA SER A 452 -9.19 -10.98 -27.52
C SER A 452 -7.78 -10.98 -26.93
N PHE A 453 -7.64 -11.31 -25.65
CA PHE A 453 -6.37 -11.35 -24.94
C PHE A 453 -5.42 -12.40 -25.53
N GLU A 454 -5.90 -13.62 -25.79
CA GLU A 454 -5.09 -14.68 -26.37
C GLU A 454 -4.61 -14.30 -27.77
N LYS A 455 -5.50 -13.75 -28.59
CA LYS A 455 -5.15 -13.21 -29.91
C LYS A 455 -4.08 -12.13 -29.82
N ASP A 456 -4.28 -11.11 -28.97
CA ASP A 456 -3.36 -9.97 -28.87
C ASP A 456 -1.97 -10.39 -28.35
N VAL A 457 -1.92 -11.28 -27.37
CA VAL A 457 -0.67 -11.74 -26.76
C VAL A 457 0.11 -12.66 -27.72
N TYR A 458 -0.52 -13.71 -28.24
CA TYR A 458 0.21 -14.75 -28.97
C TYR A 458 0.42 -14.42 -30.45
N SER A 459 -0.32 -13.46 -31.02
CA SER A 459 0.00 -12.88 -32.34
C SER A 459 1.11 -11.82 -32.31
N ALA A 460 1.45 -11.28 -31.13
CA ALA A 460 2.55 -10.33 -31.00
C ALA A 460 3.90 -10.98 -31.35
N PRO A 461 4.78 -10.30 -32.11
CA PRO A 461 6.09 -10.83 -32.44
C PRO A 461 6.90 -11.23 -31.21
N LEU A 462 7.42 -12.45 -31.22
CA LEU A 462 8.33 -12.97 -30.19
C LEU A 462 9.70 -12.31 -30.34
N VAL A 463 10.20 -11.71 -29.27
CA VAL A 463 11.49 -11.00 -29.24
C VAL A 463 12.31 -11.43 -28.04
N LYS A 464 13.63 -11.30 -28.15
CA LYS A 464 14.52 -11.48 -26.99
C LYS A 464 14.55 -10.23 -26.12
N VAL A 465 14.82 -10.39 -24.82
CA VAL A 465 14.89 -9.26 -23.88
C VAL A 465 16.00 -8.27 -24.25
N GLU A 466 17.10 -8.75 -24.82
CA GLU A 466 18.21 -7.93 -25.26
C GLU A 466 17.79 -7.00 -26.42
N GLU A 467 16.90 -7.45 -27.32
CA GLU A 467 16.42 -6.65 -28.45
C GLU A 467 15.58 -5.45 -27.97
N LEU A 468 14.86 -5.60 -26.85
CA LEU A 468 14.12 -4.51 -26.21
C LEU A 468 15.06 -3.48 -25.56
N GLN A 469 16.19 -3.93 -25.03
CA GLN A 469 17.17 -3.06 -24.37
C GLN A 469 18.04 -2.28 -25.35
N HIS A 470 18.33 -2.82 -26.53
CA HIS A 470 19.19 -2.16 -27.52
C HIS A 470 18.44 -1.17 -28.42
N GLY A 471 17.10 -1.11 -28.37
CA GLY A 471 16.23 -0.05 -28.93
C GLY A 471 16.20 0.08 -30.47
N GLY A 472 17.30 -0.21 -31.15
CA GLY A 472 17.49 0.01 -32.58
C GLY A 472 17.16 -1.17 -33.49
N SER A 473 16.95 -2.38 -32.94
CA SER A 473 16.74 -3.58 -33.77
C SER A 473 15.27 -3.88 -34.07
N LEU A 474 14.33 -3.40 -33.25
CA LEU A 474 12.92 -3.79 -33.33
C LEU A 474 12.11 -2.80 -34.17
N LYS A 475 11.56 -3.27 -35.28
CA LYS A 475 10.65 -2.54 -36.17
C LYS A 475 9.23 -2.51 -35.59
N GLY A 476 8.57 -1.35 -35.65
CA GLY A 476 7.18 -1.16 -35.25
C GLY A 476 6.98 -0.69 -33.81
N SER A 477 5.76 -0.24 -33.52
CA SER A 477 5.33 0.27 -32.21
C SER A 477 5.06 -0.83 -31.17
N GLY A 478 5.15 -2.10 -31.56
CA GLY A 478 4.64 -3.23 -30.79
C GLY A 478 3.14 -3.46 -31.04
N PRO A 479 2.48 -4.34 -30.26
CA PRO A 479 3.02 -5.02 -29.09
C PRO A 479 4.13 -6.04 -29.42
N PHE A 480 4.93 -6.40 -28.41
CA PHE A 480 5.94 -7.45 -28.50
C PHE A 480 5.75 -8.47 -27.36
N ARG A 481 6.14 -9.72 -27.60
CA ARG A 481 6.09 -10.79 -26.60
C ARG A 481 7.49 -11.26 -26.24
N VAL A 482 7.76 -11.37 -24.94
CA VAL A 482 8.95 -12.02 -24.38
C VAL A 482 8.49 -13.30 -23.70
N GLN A 483 9.04 -14.44 -24.11
CA GLN A 483 8.61 -15.73 -23.57
C GLN A 483 9.52 -16.21 -22.44
N TYR A 484 8.93 -16.61 -21.32
CA TYR A 484 9.59 -17.38 -20.27
C TYR A 484 9.11 -18.85 -20.32
N SER A 485 9.90 -19.78 -19.78
CA SER A 485 9.57 -21.22 -19.81
C SER A 485 9.72 -21.91 -18.45
N SER A 486 10.18 -21.19 -17.43
CA SER A 486 10.43 -21.69 -16.07
C SER A 486 10.33 -20.56 -15.06
N ARG A 487 10.20 -20.90 -13.77
CA ARG A 487 10.25 -19.94 -12.66
C ARG A 487 11.49 -19.05 -12.74
N ASP A 488 12.65 -19.66 -12.96
CA ASP A 488 13.92 -18.95 -12.93
C ASP A 488 14.07 -18.02 -14.15
N SER A 489 13.63 -18.47 -15.34
CA SER A 489 13.61 -17.61 -16.53
C SER A 489 12.61 -16.46 -16.38
N PHE A 490 11.44 -16.69 -15.79
CA PHE A 490 10.49 -15.63 -15.45
C PHE A 490 11.16 -14.58 -14.56
N LYS A 491 11.76 -15.00 -13.43
CA LYS A 491 12.40 -14.06 -12.48
C LYS A 491 13.51 -13.25 -13.13
N VAL A 492 14.35 -13.87 -13.96
CA VAL A 492 15.44 -13.16 -14.66
C VAL A 492 14.88 -12.15 -15.66
N LEU A 493 13.91 -12.55 -16.49
CA LEU A 493 13.30 -11.67 -17.49
C LEU A 493 12.53 -10.53 -16.83
N ALA A 494 11.78 -10.82 -15.77
CA ALA A 494 11.05 -9.83 -14.98
C ALA A 494 11.98 -8.73 -14.45
N ARG A 495 13.09 -9.13 -13.80
CA ARG A 495 14.12 -8.19 -13.32
C ARG A 495 14.74 -7.37 -14.44
N ASN A 496 15.08 -7.99 -15.57
CA ASN A 496 15.67 -7.30 -16.72
C ASN A 496 14.73 -6.28 -17.37
N LEU A 497 13.41 -6.51 -17.27
CA LEU A 497 12.37 -5.63 -17.80
C LEU A 497 11.84 -4.65 -16.73
N GLY A 498 12.28 -4.80 -15.49
CA GLY A 498 11.90 -3.96 -14.36
C GLY A 498 10.49 -4.22 -13.81
N VAL A 499 9.83 -5.31 -14.20
CA VAL A 499 8.55 -5.71 -13.57
C VAL A 499 8.80 -6.48 -12.28
N MET A 500 7.81 -6.53 -11.39
CA MET A 500 7.91 -7.29 -10.14
C MET A 500 8.13 -8.78 -10.42
N ASP A 501 9.14 -9.37 -9.78
CA ASP A 501 9.59 -10.74 -10.02
C ASP A 501 9.13 -11.74 -8.95
N ASP A 502 8.43 -11.29 -7.91
CA ASP A 502 7.82 -12.17 -6.92
C ASP A 502 6.55 -12.85 -7.46
N LEU A 503 6.32 -14.08 -6.98
CA LEU A 503 5.12 -14.84 -7.27
C LEU A 503 4.43 -15.21 -5.96
N LYS A 504 3.10 -15.20 -5.98
CA LYS A 504 2.28 -15.69 -4.86
C LYS A 504 1.45 -16.87 -5.35
N SER A 505 1.70 -18.05 -4.79
CA SER A 505 1.12 -19.33 -5.25
C SER A 505 1.26 -19.56 -6.77
N GLY A 506 2.44 -19.24 -7.31
CA GLY A 506 2.76 -19.34 -8.74
C GLY A 506 2.22 -18.25 -9.64
N VAL A 507 1.43 -17.31 -9.11
CA VAL A 507 0.85 -16.21 -9.89
C VAL A 507 1.78 -15.01 -9.87
N PRO A 508 2.24 -14.49 -11.03
CA PRO A 508 3.04 -13.28 -11.07
C PRO A 508 2.17 -12.03 -10.86
N ARG A 509 2.75 -10.98 -10.31
CA ARG A 509 2.11 -9.67 -10.08
C ARG A 509 1.48 -9.10 -11.36
N ALA A 510 0.22 -8.67 -11.27
CA ALA A 510 -0.61 -8.24 -12.41
C ALA A 510 -0.76 -9.27 -13.56
N GLY A 511 -0.47 -10.55 -13.30
CA GLY A 511 -0.51 -11.63 -14.28
C GLY A 511 -1.93 -12.10 -14.58
N TYR A 512 -2.22 -12.38 -15.85
CA TYR A 512 -3.42 -13.07 -16.30
C TYR A 512 -3.02 -14.23 -17.21
N ARG A 513 -3.42 -15.46 -16.86
CA ARG A 513 -2.96 -16.68 -17.53
C ARG A 513 -1.42 -16.76 -17.67
N GLY A 514 -0.71 -16.32 -16.63
CA GLY A 514 0.76 -16.19 -16.60
C GLY A 514 1.33 -14.97 -17.32
N VAL A 515 0.55 -14.23 -18.10
CA VAL A 515 1.04 -13.09 -18.89
C VAL A 515 1.04 -11.81 -18.06
N VAL A 516 2.19 -11.15 -17.95
CA VAL A 516 2.33 -9.81 -17.38
C VAL A 516 2.36 -8.79 -18.50
N SER A 517 1.38 -7.88 -18.53
CA SER A 517 1.22 -6.84 -19.56
C SER A 517 1.64 -5.47 -19.04
N PHE A 518 2.59 -4.81 -19.69
CA PHE A 518 3.17 -3.53 -19.25
C PHE A 518 3.76 -2.74 -20.43
N ILE A 519 4.09 -1.48 -20.21
CA ILE A 519 4.86 -0.66 -21.17
C ILE A 519 6.35 -0.79 -20.88
N SER A 520 7.18 -0.80 -21.92
CA SER A 520 8.61 -0.56 -21.77
C SER A 520 9.07 0.34 -22.89
N ARG A 521 9.65 1.50 -22.53
CA ARG A 521 10.14 2.51 -23.49
C ARG A 521 9.10 2.87 -24.57
N GLY A 522 7.85 3.07 -24.14
CA GLY A 522 6.73 3.46 -25.01
C GLY A 522 6.13 2.35 -25.86
N ARG A 523 6.54 1.08 -25.66
CA ARG A 523 6.02 -0.08 -26.40
C ARG A 523 5.31 -1.04 -25.45
N ARG A 524 4.19 -1.64 -25.88
CA ARG A 524 3.50 -2.69 -25.13
C ARG A 524 4.29 -3.99 -25.16
N ILE A 525 4.59 -4.54 -23.99
CA ILE A 525 5.30 -5.80 -23.80
C ILE A 525 4.40 -6.79 -23.07
N TYR A 526 4.39 -8.03 -23.57
CA TYR A 526 3.82 -9.18 -22.90
C TYR A 526 4.94 -10.11 -22.43
N LEU A 527 5.18 -10.21 -21.13
CA LEU A 527 6.01 -11.26 -20.55
C LEU A 527 5.11 -12.49 -20.33
N ALA A 528 5.24 -13.50 -21.18
CA ALA A 528 4.26 -14.57 -21.33
C ALA A 528 4.88 -15.98 -21.22
N PRO A 529 4.13 -16.98 -20.74
CA PRO A 529 4.50 -18.38 -20.90
C PRO A 529 4.36 -18.80 -22.38
N PRO A 530 4.75 -20.05 -22.74
CA PRO A 530 4.46 -20.59 -24.07
C PRO A 530 2.95 -20.66 -24.34
N GLU A 531 2.59 -20.58 -25.62
CA GLU A 531 1.21 -20.82 -26.07
C GLU A 531 0.72 -22.20 -25.61
N GLY A 532 -0.55 -22.29 -25.22
CA GLY A 532 -1.11 -23.51 -24.61
C GLY A 532 -0.87 -23.66 -23.10
N TRP A 533 -0.37 -22.63 -22.40
CA TRP A 533 -0.34 -22.62 -20.94
C TRP A 533 -1.75 -22.84 -20.33
N THR A 534 -1.86 -23.70 -19.31
CA THR A 534 -3.15 -24.12 -18.75
C THR A 534 -3.35 -23.84 -17.27
N LYS A 535 -2.28 -23.78 -16.46
CA LYS A 535 -2.38 -23.63 -15.00
C LYS A 535 -1.15 -23.03 -14.35
N TYR A 536 -1.37 -22.38 -13.21
CA TYR A 536 -0.30 -21.95 -12.31
C TYR A 536 0.30 -23.15 -11.58
N ASP A 537 1.61 -23.11 -11.36
CA ASP A 537 2.34 -24.07 -10.54
C ASP A 537 2.62 -23.44 -9.17
N VAL A 538 1.95 -23.94 -8.13
CA VAL A 538 2.07 -23.42 -6.76
C VAL A 538 3.47 -23.54 -6.18
N SER A 539 4.34 -24.38 -6.76
CA SER A 539 5.75 -24.49 -6.36
C SER A 539 6.61 -23.30 -6.81
N TRP A 540 6.09 -22.43 -7.69
CA TRP A 540 6.78 -21.21 -8.10
C TRP A 540 6.60 -20.11 -7.03
N SER A 541 7.62 -19.97 -6.18
CA SER A 541 7.81 -18.93 -5.18
C SER A 541 8.98 -18.01 -5.51
#